data_AF-V2WTP4-F1
#
_entry.id   AF-V2WTP4-F1
#
_cell.length_a   1.000
_cell.length_b   1.000
_cell.length_c   1.000
_cell.angle_alpha   90.00
_cell.angle_beta   90.00
_cell.angle_gamma   90.00
#
_symmetry.space_group_name_H-M   'P 1'
#
loop_
_entity.id
_entity.type
_entity.pdbx_description
1 polymer ?
#
loop_
_entity_poly.entity_id
_entity_poly.type
_entity_poly.pdbx_seq_one_letter_code
_entity_poly.pdbx_strand_id
1 'polypeptide(L)'
;MSSIEEIVASYVTTGSVVGTVNSTLSIMFVIYGFYIMLFGMSVQILCKRNQERPNGKLYLGWTVTLFVLATITNGFQAWLMIQQQIIFFEAAETREYDRLLRYLLGEPLKTVPITLLSIGALVINIVADTMLIHRCWIIWGTSKRVALPLMLMSLGTNIFGIVFTTMGLIGQSDTTVASNAILLAQSNRLSVGYTVGNIIVNSTITLMTAGRIWWISRQARALMGQPINAKYKTIVAIILESGILYPLTLVVQIIIYYTTDPTGSGRVPVDLGPVVWQFAGIAPTLIIVRAEMGKTVDSVHQQVSSLRFAVGDQDARRSNLHAINITVGEQVLSDKDSGFAPYRSSRSIEEMV
;
A
#
# COMPACT_ATOMS: atom_id res chain seq x y z
N MET A 1 48.17 -4.85 18.84
CA MET A 1 47.73 -3.46 18.60
C MET A 1 47.77 -3.13 17.11
N SER A 2 48.88 -3.38 16.40
CA SER A 2 48.99 -3.17 14.94
C SER A 2 47.95 -3.92 14.08
N SER A 3 47.56 -5.16 14.43
CA SER A 3 46.60 -5.91 13.60
C SER A 3 45.16 -5.39 13.69
N ILE A 4 44.77 -4.72 14.79
CA ILE A 4 43.43 -4.14 14.93
C ILE A 4 43.37 -2.82 14.17
N GLU A 5 44.44 -2.03 14.22
CA GLU A 5 44.57 -0.79 13.43
C GLU A 5 44.53 -1.06 11.93
N GLU A 6 45.20 -2.12 11.46
CA GLU A 6 45.20 -2.49 10.04
C GLU A 6 43.83 -3.00 9.57
N ILE A 7 43.12 -3.74 10.42
CA ILE A 7 41.73 -4.16 10.17
C ILE A 7 40.82 -2.93 10.10
N VAL A 8 40.87 -2.04 11.10
CA VAL A 8 40.03 -0.84 11.19
C VAL A 8 40.34 0.15 10.06
N ALA A 9 41.61 0.34 9.69
CA ALA A 9 42.00 1.17 8.55
C ALA A 9 41.42 0.64 7.21
N SER A 10 41.27 -0.68 7.05
CA SER A 10 40.57 -1.25 5.88
C SER A 10 39.05 -0.99 5.88
N TYR A 11 38.44 -0.77 7.05
CA TYR A 11 37.02 -0.45 7.22
C TYR A 11 36.73 1.04 7.04
N VAL A 12 37.73 1.89 7.26
CA VAL A 12 37.60 3.35 7.31
C VAL A 12 38.18 3.95 6.02
N THR A 13 37.54 3.70 4.89
CA THR A 13 37.67 4.63 3.76
C THR A 13 36.61 5.70 3.96
N THR A 14 36.99 6.87 4.47
CA THR A 14 36.08 7.95 4.90
C THR A 14 35.02 8.29 3.84
N GLY A 15 35.37 8.18 2.56
CA GLY A 15 34.44 8.39 1.44
C GLY A 15 33.34 7.33 1.27
N SER A 16 33.61 6.05 1.56
CA SER A 16 32.64 4.97 1.36
C SER A 16 31.60 4.92 2.49
N VAL A 17 32.02 5.15 3.73
CA VAL A 17 31.13 5.14 4.91
C VAL A 17 30.17 6.34 4.88
N VAL A 18 30.71 7.54 4.62
CA VAL A 18 29.90 8.77 4.50
C VAL A 18 28.93 8.68 3.31
N GLY A 19 29.41 8.17 2.17
CA GLY A 19 28.56 7.99 0.97
C GLY A 19 27.41 7.01 1.21
N THR A 20 27.69 5.89 1.88
CA THR A 20 26.69 4.87 2.22
C THR A 20 25.60 5.42 3.13
N VAL A 21 25.98 6.04 4.26
CA VAL A 21 25.04 6.60 5.24
C VAL A 21 24.17 7.69 4.61
N ASN A 22 24.78 8.63 3.88
CA ASN A 22 24.04 9.71 3.24
C ASN A 22 23.08 9.19 2.16
N SER A 23 23.48 8.16 1.40
CA SER A 23 22.62 7.54 0.38
C SER A 23 21.41 6.86 1.02
N THR A 24 21.62 6.06 2.08
CA THR A 24 20.52 5.43 2.81
C THR A 24 19.57 6.46 3.42
N LEU A 25 20.09 7.48 4.11
CA LEU A 25 19.25 8.53 4.71
C LEU A 25 18.44 9.27 3.65
N SER A 26 19.04 9.59 2.50
CA SER A 26 18.35 10.25 1.39
C SER A 26 17.18 9.42 0.88
N ILE A 27 17.40 8.13 0.60
CA ILE A 27 16.34 7.22 0.15
C ILE A 27 15.25 7.10 1.22
N MET A 28 15.64 6.93 2.49
CA MET A 28 14.73 6.80 3.62
C MET A 28 13.80 8.02 3.74
N PHE A 29 14.33 9.24 3.67
CA PHE A 29 13.55 10.46 3.82
C PHE A 29 12.69 10.78 2.59
N VAL A 30 13.14 10.46 1.38
CA VAL A 30 12.32 10.61 0.16
C VAL A 30 11.09 9.72 0.24
N ILE A 31 11.26 8.46 0.61
CA ILE A 31 10.16 7.50 0.77
C ILE A 31 9.26 7.90 1.93
N TYR A 32 9.83 8.42 3.01
CA TYR A 32 9.06 8.93 4.14
C TYR A 32 8.21 10.14 3.75
N GLY A 33 8.74 11.07 2.95
CA GLY A 33 7.99 12.20 2.40
C GLY A 33 6.78 11.75 1.57
N PHE A 34 6.96 10.74 0.71
CA PHE A 34 5.86 10.10 -0.01
C PHE A 34 4.83 9.47 0.95
N TYR A 35 5.30 8.81 2.02
CA TYR A 35 4.41 8.22 3.01
C TYR A 35 3.58 9.26 3.78
N ILE A 36 4.14 10.43 4.11
CA ILE A 36 3.41 11.55 4.71
C ILE A 36 2.25 12.00 3.81
N MET A 37 2.51 12.16 2.50
CA MET A 37 1.47 12.54 1.54
C MET A 37 0.36 11.49 1.45
N LEU A 38 0.73 10.21 1.36
CA LEU A 38 -0.23 9.10 1.37
C LEU A 38 -1.05 9.04 2.66
N PHE A 39 -0.39 9.22 3.80
CA PHE A 39 -1.04 9.24 5.11
C PHE A 39 -2.08 10.36 5.18
N GLY A 40 -1.71 11.58 4.79
CA GLY A 40 -2.62 12.73 4.74
C GLY A 40 -3.85 12.45 3.87
N MET A 41 -3.67 11.92 2.66
CA MET A 41 -4.78 11.53 1.79
C MET A 41 -5.64 10.43 2.42
N SER A 42 -5.02 9.41 3.01
CA SER A 42 -5.74 8.29 3.63
C SER A 42 -6.60 8.75 4.80
N VAL A 43 -6.10 9.64 5.65
CA VAL A 43 -6.82 10.19 6.80
C VAL A 43 -7.98 11.05 6.32
N GLN A 44 -7.78 11.92 5.34
CA GLN A 44 -8.88 12.73 4.77
C GLN A 44 -10.01 11.86 4.22
N ILE A 45 -9.67 10.80 3.50
CA ILE A 45 -10.63 9.85 2.94
C ILE A 45 -11.37 9.08 4.05
N LEU A 46 -10.63 8.56 5.04
CA LEU A 46 -11.21 7.78 6.14
C LEU A 46 -12.07 8.64 7.06
N CYS A 47 -11.66 9.87 7.38
CA CYS A 47 -12.44 10.79 8.21
C CYS A 47 -13.75 11.20 7.53
N LYS A 48 -13.72 11.55 6.23
CA LYS A 48 -14.93 11.94 5.49
C LYS A 48 -15.97 10.82 5.39
N ARG A 49 -15.53 9.56 5.33
CA ARG A 49 -16.41 8.39 5.13
C ARG A 49 -16.57 7.48 6.36
N ASN A 50 -16.04 7.89 7.50
CA ASN A 50 -16.16 7.14 8.76
C ASN A 50 -17.63 6.92 9.17
N GLN A 51 -18.52 7.81 8.72
CA GLN A 51 -19.95 7.76 9.01
C GLN A 51 -20.70 6.69 8.19
N GLU A 52 -20.13 6.22 7.07
CA GLU A 52 -20.76 5.25 6.16
C GLU A 52 -20.29 3.81 6.35
N ARG A 53 -19.16 3.58 7.06
CA ARG A 53 -18.57 2.24 7.23
C ARG A 53 -18.34 1.87 8.69
N PRO A 54 -18.91 0.75 9.18
CA PRO A 54 -18.72 0.33 10.58
C PRO A 54 -17.26 0.07 10.94
N ASN A 55 -16.42 -0.32 9.97
CA ASN A 55 -15.00 -0.62 10.18
C ASN A 55 -14.06 0.58 9.92
N GLY A 56 -14.59 1.77 9.61
CA GLY A 56 -13.77 2.95 9.25
C GLY A 56 -12.80 3.37 10.37
N LYS A 57 -13.28 3.39 11.62
CA LYS A 57 -12.50 3.73 12.82
C LYS A 57 -11.33 2.77 13.06
N LEU A 58 -11.53 1.48 12.79
CA LEU A 58 -10.51 0.44 12.94
C LEU A 58 -9.36 0.65 11.94
N TYR A 59 -9.69 0.86 10.66
CA TYR A 59 -8.68 1.13 9.63
C TYR A 59 -7.96 2.46 9.85
N LEU A 60 -8.65 3.46 10.43
CA LEU A 60 -8.02 4.73 10.82
C LEU A 60 -7.02 4.49 11.95
N GLY A 61 -7.41 3.74 12.97
CA GLY A 61 -6.54 3.35 14.08
C GLY A 61 -5.26 2.67 13.60
N TRP A 62 -5.36 1.62 12.77
CA TRP A 62 -4.16 0.96 12.22
C TRP A 62 -3.29 1.89 11.38
N THR A 63 -3.90 2.73 10.53
CA THR A 63 -3.16 3.67 9.68
C THR A 63 -2.40 4.69 10.52
N VAL A 64 -3.02 5.24 11.56
CA VAL A 64 -2.38 6.16 12.52
C VAL A 64 -1.27 5.45 13.29
N THR A 65 -1.53 4.26 13.82
CA THR A 65 -0.52 3.48 14.56
C THR A 65 0.70 3.16 13.69
N LEU A 66 0.50 2.70 12.45
CA LEU A 66 1.59 2.42 11.52
C LEU A 66 2.39 3.68 11.17
N PHE A 67 1.72 4.82 10.98
CA PHE A 67 2.39 6.09 10.67
C PHE A 67 3.21 6.61 11.86
N VAL A 68 2.66 6.58 13.06
CA VAL A 68 3.35 7.02 14.29
C VAL A 68 4.56 6.12 14.56
N LEU A 69 4.39 4.79 14.49
CA LEU A 69 5.49 3.85 14.69
C LEU A 69 6.59 4.07 13.65
N ALA A 70 6.25 4.16 12.37
CA ALA A 70 7.22 4.41 11.31
C ALA A 70 7.97 5.74 11.49
N THR A 71 7.28 6.78 11.95
CA THR A 71 7.89 8.10 12.23
C THR A 71 8.90 8.01 13.38
N ILE A 72 8.52 7.34 14.47
CA ILE A 72 9.40 7.13 15.63
C ILE A 72 10.63 6.31 15.21
N THR A 73 10.44 5.19 14.51
CA THR A 73 11.55 4.33 14.07
C THR A 73 12.47 5.05 13.09
N ASN A 74 11.93 5.84 12.15
CA ASN A 74 12.75 6.63 11.23
C ASN A 74 13.59 7.69 11.97
N GLY A 75 13.04 8.32 13.01
CA GLY A 75 13.77 9.28 13.83
C GLY A 75 14.94 8.62 14.57
N PHE A 76 14.69 7.50 15.24
CA PHE A 76 15.75 6.74 15.93
C PHE A 76 16.80 6.20 14.95
N GLN A 77 16.38 5.75 13.77
CA GLN A 77 17.30 5.27 12.72
C GLN A 77 18.20 6.40 12.24
N ALA A 78 17.63 7.57 11.91
CA ALA A 78 18.41 8.73 11.49
C ALA A 78 19.43 9.14 12.55
N TRP A 79 19.00 9.19 13.82
CA TRP A 79 19.87 9.47 14.95
C TRP A 79 21.04 8.49 15.04
N LEU A 80 20.75 7.18 15.01
CA LEU A 80 21.79 6.15 15.08
C LEU A 80 22.79 6.24 13.93
N MET A 81 22.30 6.42 12.70
CA MET A 81 23.16 6.50 11.52
C MET A 81 24.08 7.72 11.57
N ILE A 82 23.58 8.88 12.02
CA ILE A 82 24.38 10.09 12.18
C ILE A 82 25.41 9.92 13.30
N GLN A 83 25.02 9.38 14.45
CA GLN A 83 25.95 9.12 15.56
C GLN A 83 27.06 8.15 15.16
N GLN A 84 26.69 7.06 14.46
CA GLN A 84 27.66 6.12 13.92
C GLN A 84 28.62 6.82 12.96
N GLN A 85 28.11 7.63 12.03
CA GLN A 85 28.95 8.37 11.08
C GLN A 85 29.95 9.31 11.78
N ILE A 86 29.51 10.06 12.80
CA ILE A 86 30.37 10.98 13.56
C ILE A 86 31.51 10.21 14.24
N ILE A 87 31.20 9.12 14.93
CA ILE A 87 32.20 8.31 15.65
C ILE A 87 33.21 7.68 14.68
N PHE A 88 32.73 7.18 13.54
CA PHE A 88 33.59 6.62 12.50
C PHE A 88 34.48 7.68 11.85
N PHE A 89 33.96 8.88 11.60
CA PHE A 89 34.74 9.99 11.03
C PHE A 89 35.80 10.50 12.00
N GLU A 90 35.44 10.66 13.28
CA GLU A 90 36.37 11.08 14.33
C GLU A 90 37.52 10.07 14.48
N ALA A 91 37.23 8.77 14.53
CA ALA A 91 38.25 7.72 14.57
C ALA A 91 39.15 7.71 13.31
N ALA A 92 38.61 8.07 12.14
CA ALA A 92 39.36 8.18 10.90
C ALA A 92 40.36 9.35 10.93
N GLU A 93 39.93 10.48 11.47
CA GLU A 93 40.69 11.73 11.49
C GLU A 93 41.74 11.75 12.59
N THR A 94 41.37 11.36 13.82
CA THR A 94 42.25 11.42 15.00
C THR A 94 43.18 10.21 15.12
N ARG A 95 42.87 9.11 14.41
CA ARG A 95 43.47 7.78 14.59
C ARG A 95 43.36 7.22 16.01
N GLU A 96 42.45 7.77 16.82
CA GLU A 96 42.13 7.27 18.15
C GLU A 96 40.90 6.36 18.08
N TYR A 97 41.11 5.06 18.28
CA TYR A 97 40.05 4.05 18.12
C TYR A 97 39.30 3.71 19.42
N ASP A 98 39.69 4.28 20.56
CA ASP A 98 39.14 3.90 21.87
C ASP A 98 37.63 4.17 21.96
N ARG A 99 37.17 5.34 21.49
CA ARG A 99 35.74 5.70 21.44
C ARG A 99 34.95 4.81 20.47
N LEU A 100 35.52 4.47 19.32
CA LEU A 100 34.93 3.54 18.35
C LEU A 100 34.82 2.14 18.93
N LEU A 101 35.87 1.67 19.62
CA LEU A 101 35.90 0.35 20.24
C LEU A 101 34.86 0.25 21.36
N ARG A 102 34.73 1.28 22.21
CA ARG A 102 33.66 1.37 23.22
C ARG A 102 32.26 1.36 22.60
N TYR A 103 32.04 2.11 21.53
CA TYR A 103 30.78 2.10 20.79
C TYR A 103 30.46 0.72 20.17
N LEU A 104 31.47 0.03 19.61
CA LEU A 104 31.31 -1.29 19.00
C LEU A 104 31.09 -2.41 20.03
N LEU A 105 31.78 -2.36 21.17
CA LEU A 105 31.80 -3.41 22.20
C LEU A 105 30.58 -3.42 23.15
N GLY A 106 29.70 -2.41 23.07
CA GLY A 106 28.41 -2.47 23.78
C GLY A 106 28.14 -1.32 24.74
N GLU A 107 28.45 -0.08 24.37
CA GLU A 107 27.93 1.05 25.13
C GLU A 107 26.39 1.12 25.09
N PRO A 108 25.74 1.53 26.20
CA PRO A 108 24.28 1.67 26.27
C PRO A 108 23.74 2.67 25.23
N LEU A 109 24.57 3.61 24.78
CA LEU A 109 24.29 4.59 23.73
C LEU A 109 23.92 3.94 22.39
N LYS A 110 24.44 2.75 22.09
CA LYS A 110 24.11 1.97 20.89
C LYS A 110 22.99 0.96 21.16
N THR A 111 23.07 0.25 22.29
CA THR A 111 22.17 -0.85 22.61
C THR A 111 20.72 -0.39 22.80
N VAL A 112 20.50 0.76 23.44
CA VAL A 112 19.14 1.26 23.72
C VAL A 112 18.39 1.65 22.44
N PRO A 113 18.93 2.49 21.54
CA PRO A 113 18.20 2.84 20.32
C PRO A 113 18.02 1.64 19.37
N ILE A 114 19.00 0.72 19.28
CA ILE A 114 18.82 -0.50 18.48
C ILE A 114 17.68 -1.35 19.03
N THR A 115 17.60 -1.49 20.36
CA THR A 115 16.49 -2.21 21.00
C THR A 115 15.15 -1.60 20.66
N LEU A 116 15.04 -0.27 20.73
CA LEU A 116 13.81 0.46 20.37
C LEU A 116 13.44 0.27 18.91
N LEU A 117 14.43 0.27 18.00
CA LEU A 117 14.21 0.02 16.58
C LEU A 117 13.74 -1.40 16.30
N SER A 118 14.37 -2.40 16.89
CA SER A 118 13.97 -3.80 16.71
C SER A 118 12.56 -4.05 17.22
N ILE A 119 12.21 -3.51 18.38
CA ILE A 119 10.84 -3.58 18.92
C ILE A 119 9.87 -2.83 18.01
N GLY A 120 10.23 -1.61 17.58
CA GLY A 120 9.39 -0.81 16.67
C GLY A 120 9.11 -1.53 15.36
N ALA A 121 10.13 -2.09 14.72
CA ALA A 121 10.02 -2.87 13.49
C ALA A 121 9.12 -4.11 13.66
N LEU A 122 9.23 -4.80 14.79
CA LEU A 122 8.40 -5.95 15.13
C LEU A 122 6.92 -5.55 15.29
N VAL A 123 6.66 -4.47 16.02
CA VAL A 123 5.29 -3.95 16.22
C VAL A 123 4.69 -3.47 14.90
N ILE A 124 5.45 -2.78 14.04
CA ILE A 124 5.01 -2.37 12.70
C ILE A 124 4.57 -3.58 11.88
N ASN A 125 5.38 -4.65 11.85
CA ASN A 125 5.05 -5.89 11.16
C ASN A 125 3.76 -6.52 11.68
N ILE A 126 3.63 -6.67 13.00
CA ILE A 126 2.44 -7.26 13.62
C ILE A 126 1.18 -6.46 13.28
N VAL A 127 1.25 -5.12 13.34
CA VAL A 127 0.11 -4.26 13.02
C VAL A 127 -0.25 -4.36 11.53
N ALA A 128 0.74 -4.37 10.65
CA ALA A 128 0.54 -4.51 9.20
C ALA A 128 -0.09 -5.86 8.84
N ASP A 129 0.45 -6.95 9.39
CA ASP A 129 -0.08 -8.30 9.21
C ASP A 129 -1.52 -8.41 9.73
N THR A 130 -1.80 -7.86 10.92
CA THR A 130 -3.16 -7.85 11.49
C THR A 130 -4.15 -7.14 10.58
N MET A 131 -3.75 -6.00 10.00
CA MET A 131 -4.57 -5.24 9.06
C MET A 131 -4.84 -6.02 7.75
N LEU A 132 -3.85 -6.76 7.24
CA LEU A 132 -3.98 -7.63 6.06
C LEU A 132 -4.86 -8.86 6.34
N ILE A 133 -4.64 -9.52 7.47
CA ILE A 133 -5.44 -10.66 7.94
C ILE A 133 -6.91 -10.26 8.08
N HIS A 134 -7.18 -9.13 8.72
CA HIS A 134 -8.55 -8.65 8.90
C HIS A 134 -9.25 -8.41 7.55
N ARG A 135 -8.54 -7.85 6.56
CA ARG A 135 -9.07 -7.70 5.20
C ARG A 135 -9.38 -9.05 4.56
N CYS A 136 -8.46 -10.00 4.66
CA CYS A 136 -8.66 -11.35 4.14
C CYS A 136 -9.89 -12.01 4.80
N TRP A 137 -10.01 -11.92 6.13
CA TRP A 137 -11.13 -12.47 6.89
C TRP A 137 -12.49 -11.92 6.44
N ILE A 138 -12.61 -10.60 6.29
CA ILE A 138 -13.84 -9.96 5.81
C ILE A 138 -14.21 -10.44 4.40
N ILE A 139 -13.24 -10.53 3.50
CA ILE A 139 -13.46 -10.89 2.09
C ILE A 139 -13.90 -12.36 1.94
N TRP A 140 -13.40 -13.24 2.80
CA TRP A 140 -13.73 -14.66 2.78
C TRP A 140 -15.08 -14.99 3.45
N GLY A 141 -15.63 -14.07 4.25
CA GLY A 141 -17.00 -14.12 4.77
C GLY A 141 -17.34 -15.44 5.46
N THR A 142 -18.27 -16.21 4.87
CA THR A 142 -18.76 -17.50 5.38
C THR A 142 -17.80 -18.66 5.13
N SER A 143 -16.92 -18.58 4.12
CA SER A 143 -15.95 -19.64 3.77
C SER A 143 -14.62 -19.53 4.55
N LYS A 144 -14.70 -19.42 5.88
CA LYS A 144 -13.55 -19.18 6.78
C LYS A 144 -12.49 -20.29 6.80
N ARG A 145 -12.81 -21.49 6.28
CA ARG A 145 -11.91 -22.64 6.22
C ARG A 145 -10.60 -22.36 5.50
N VAL A 146 -10.60 -21.47 4.51
CA VAL A 146 -9.41 -21.11 3.73
C VAL A 146 -8.65 -19.91 4.32
N ALA A 147 -9.35 -19.01 5.02
CA ALA A 147 -8.72 -17.89 5.71
C ALA A 147 -7.99 -18.34 6.99
N LEU A 148 -8.49 -19.37 7.68
CA LEU A 148 -7.90 -19.92 8.91
C LEU A 148 -6.42 -20.35 8.77
N PRO A 149 -6.02 -21.18 7.79
CA PRO A 149 -4.61 -21.59 7.64
C PRO A 149 -3.69 -20.41 7.36
N LEU A 150 -4.15 -19.39 6.63
CA LEU A 150 -3.37 -18.17 6.38
C LEU A 150 -3.12 -17.38 7.67
N MET A 151 -4.13 -17.28 8.54
CA MET A 151 -3.96 -16.66 9.85
C MET A 151 -2.97 -17.43 10.71
N LEU A 152 -3.07 -18.76 10.75
CA LEU A 152 -2.12 -19.60 11.49
C LEU A 152 -0.70 -19.45 10.96
N MET A 153 -0.53 -19.36 9.64
CA MET A 153 0.77 -19.15 9.01
C MET A 153 1.36 -17.78 9.37
N SER A 154 0.56 -16.71 9.34
CA SER A 154 1.00 -15.36 9.74
C SER A 154 1.29 -15.27 11.24
N LEU A 155 0.49 -15.92 12.09
CA LEU A 155 0.78 -16.01 13.52
C LEU A 155 2.10 -16.75 13.76
N GLY A 156 2.35 -17.85 13.03
CA GLY A 156 3.60 -18.59 13.07
C GLY A 156 4.81 -17.72 12.68
N THR A 157 4.70 -16.94 11.60
CA THR A 157 5.79 -16.03 11.20
C THR A 157 6.00 -14.92 12.22
N ASN A 158 4.95 -14.38 12.83
CA ASN A 158 5.08 -13.36 13.88
C ASN A 158 5.75 -13.93 15.14
N ILE A 159 5.37 -15.13 15.60
CA ILE A 159 6.03 -15.82 16.71
C ILE A 159 7.51 -16.03 16.40
N PHE A 160 7.82 -16.52 15.19
CA PHE A 160 9.20 -16.73 14.76
C PHE A 160 10.00 -15.42 14.74
N GLY A 161 9.37 -14.31 14.30
CA GLY A 161 9.95 -12.97 14.36
C GLY A 161 10.27 -12.51 15.79
N ILE A 162 9.38 -12.78 16.75
CA ILE A 162 9.63 -12.49 18.18
C ILE A 162 10.85 -13.26 18.68
N VAL A 163 10.93 -14.58 18.41
CA VAL A 163 12.06 -15.41 18.85
C VAL A 163 13.38 -14.93 18.26
N PHE A 164 13.43 -14.68 16.95
CA PHE A 164 14.62 -14.18 16.29
C PHE A 164 15.07 -12.83 16.87
N THR A 165 14.12 -11.91 17.08
CA THR A 165 14.39 -10.57 17.59
C THR A 165 14.91 -10.62 19.02
N THR A 166 14.30 -11.41 19.90
CA THR A 166 14.76 -11.53 21.30
C THR A 166 16.15 -12.16 21.38
N MET A 167 16.43 -13.21 20.60
CA MET A 167 17.77 -13.79 20.49
C MET A 167 18.80 -12.77 20.00
N GLY A 168 18.41 -11.91 19.04
CA GLY A 168 19.26 -10.86 18.50
C GLY A 168 19.57 -9.77 19.53
N LEU A 169 18.56 -9.32 20.27
CA LEU A 169 18.71 -8.31 21.31
C LEU A 169 19.61 -8.79 22.46
N ILE A 170 19.42 -10.04 22.91
CA ILE A 170 20.28 -10.65 23.93
C ILE A 170 21.71 -10.76 23.40
N GLY A 171 21.88 -11.25 22.17
CA GLY A 171 23.20 -11.40 21.56
C GLY A 171 23.95 -10.08 21.35
N GLN A 172 23.24 -8.98 21.05
CA GLN A 172 23.82 -7.66 20.85
C GLN A 172 24.08 -6.87 22.14
N SER A 173 23.46 -7.27 23.25
CA SER A 173 23.59 -6.55 24.52
C SER A 173 25.01 -6.55 25.07
N ASP A 174 25.74 -7.65 24.88
CA ASP A 174 27.15 -7.78 25.24
C ASP A 174 27.83 -8.84 24.38
N THR A 175 28.54 -8.42 23.33
CA THR A 175 29.23 -9.32 22.40
C THR A 175 30.58 -9.81 22.93
N THR A 176 31.03 -9.35 24.11
CA THR A 176 32.27 -9.83 24.73
C THR A 176 32.11 -11.25 25.28
N VAL A 177 30.87 -11.63 25.59
CA VAL A 177 30.52 -12.99 26.02
C VAL A 177 30.35 -13.89 24.79
N ALA A 178 31.16 -14.95 24.70
CA ALA A 178 31.16 -15.86 23.56
C ALA A 178 29.77 -16.48 23.26
N SER A 179 28.96 -16.75 24.29
CA SER A 179 27.59 -17.26 24.12
C SER A 179 26.68 -16.26 23.41
N ASN A 180 26.84 -14.96 23.69
CA ASN A 180 26.03 -13.90 23.09
C ASN A 180 26.40 -13.68 21.62
N ALA A 181 27.69 -13.79 21.27
CA ALA A 181 28.14 -13.77 19.89
C ALA A 181 27.57 -14.96 19.07
N ILE A 182 27.51 -16.16 19.67
CA ILE A 182 26.87 -17.32 19.04
C ILE A 182 25.37 -17.09 18.88
N LEU A 183 24.69 -16.56 19.90
CA LEU A 183 23.27 -16.22 19.83
C LEU A 183 22.98 -15.19 18.74
N LEU A 184 23.83 -14.18 18.58
CA LEU A 184 23.71 -13.18 17.52
C LEU A 184 23.90 -13.81 16.13
N ALA A 185 24.90 -14.66 15.95
CA ALA A 185 25.11 -15.36 14.68
C ALA A 185 23.93 -16.30 14.34
N GLN A 186 23.39 -17.00 15.33
CA GLN A 186 22.22 -17.85 15.17
C GLN A 186 20.96 -17.02 14.86
N SER A 187 20.77 -15.90 15.56
CA SER A 187 19.73 -14.92 15.28
C SER A 187 19.83 -14.48 13.81
N ASN A 188 20.99 -14.00 13.34
CA ASN A 188 21.16 -13.59 11.94
C ASN A 188 20.81 -14.68 10.92
N ARG A 189 21.03 -15.97 11.22
CA ARG A 189 20.58 -17.07 10.35
C ARG A 189 19.06 -17.25 10.37
N LEU A 190 18.42 -17.13 11.54
CA LEU A 190 16.97 -17.21 11.67
C LEU A 190 16.27 -16.01 11.00
N SER A 191 16.90 -14.84 10.97
CA SER A 191 16.36 -13.62 10.31
C SER A 191 16.02 -13.86 8.84
N VAL A 192 16.85 -14.65 8.15
CA VAL A 192 16.71 -14.98 6.73
C VAL A 192 15.47 -15.84 6.53
N GLY A 193 15.33 -16.89 7.36
CA GLY A 193 14.14 -17.74 7.36
C GLY A 193 12.86 -16.95 7.67
N TYR A 194 12.93 -16.01 8.61
CA TYR A 194 11.83 -15.12 8.94
C TYR A 194 11.45 -14.25 7.74
N THR A 195 12.44 -13.63 7.09
CA THR A 195 12.24 -12.73 5.96
C THR A 195 11.62 -13.48 4.77
N VAL A 196 12.13 -14.67 4.45
CA VAL A 196 11.56 -15.55 3.41
C VAL A 196 10.14 -15.97 3.75
N GLY A 197 9.89 -16.37 5.01
CA GLY A 197 8.55 -16.70 5.47
C GLY A 197 7.58 -15.52 5.34
N ASN A 198 8.02 -14.32 5.69
CA ASN A 198 7.24 -13.09 5.61
C ASN A 198 6.89 -12.76 4.14
N ILE A 199 7.85 -12.86 3.22
CA ILE A 199 7.61 -12.73 1.77
C ILE A 199 6.53 -13.71 1.29
N ILE A 200 6.64 -14.98 1.66
CA ILE A 200 5.70 -16.03 1.23
C ILE A 200 4.31 -15.76 1.78
N VAL A 201 4.18 -15.49 3.08
CA VAL A 201 2.90 -15.22 3.74
C VAL A 201 2.22 -14.00 3.15
N ASN A 202 2.92 -12.87 3.09
CA ASN A 202 2.36 -11.61 2.59
C ASN A 202 1.98 -11.69 1.11
N SER A 203 2.80 -12.38 0.28
CA SER A 203 2.46 -12.63 -1.13
C SER A 203 1.25 -13.54 -1.27
N THR A 204 1.18 -14.62 -0.48
CA THR A 204 0.07 -15.58 -0.52
C THR A 204 -1.24 -14.93 -0.08
N ILE A 205 -1.24 -14.16 1.01
CA ILE A 205 -2.43 -13.42 1.48
C ILE A 205 -2.89 -12.43 0.40
N THR A 206 -1.96 -11.70 -0.22
CA THR A 206 -2.27 -10.73 -1.29
C THR A 206 -2.88 -11.41 -2.51
N LEU A 207 -2.26 -12.48 -3.00
CA LEU A 207 -2.73 -13.25 -4.16
C LEU A 207 -4.09 -13.91 -3.89
N MET A 208 -4.28 -14.51 -2.73
CA MET A 208 -5.56 -15.14 -2.36
C MET A 208 -6.68 -14.11 -2.19
N THR A 209 -6.36 -12.94 -1.64
CA THR A 209 -7.33 -11.83 -1.53
C THR A 209 -7.74 -11.33 -2.92
N ALA A 210 -6.77 -11.05 -3.79
CA ALA A 210 -7.01 -10.62 -5.17
C ALA A 210 -7.77 -11.68 -5.99
N GLY A 211 -7.36 -12.95 -5.89
CA GLY A 211 -8.00 -14.08 -6.56
C GLY A 211 -9.44 -14.31 -6.11
N ARG A 212 -9.72 -14.18 -4.80
CA ARG A 212 -11.08 -14.30 -4.27
C ARG A 212 -11.98 -13.17 -4.77
N ILE A 213 -11.50 -11.93 -4.78
CA ILE A 213 -12.24 -10.79 -5.35
C ILE A 213 -12.51 -11.02 -6.84
N TRP A 214 -11.52 -11.52 -7.58
CA TRP A 214 -11.69 -11.85 -8.99
C TRP A 214 -12.75 -12.95 -9.19
N TRP A 215 -12.73 -14.02 -8.38
CA TRP A 215 -13.71 -15.09 -8.43
C TRP A 215 -15.13 -14.61 -8.13
N ILE A 216 -15.31 -13.79 -7.09
CA ILE A 216 -16.60 -13.16 -6.76
C ILE A 216 -17.05 -12.27 -7.92
N SER A 217 -16.13 -11.50 -8.52
CA SER A 217 -16.44 -10.69 -9.69
C SER A 217 -16.92 -11.55 -10.86
N ARG A 218 -16.34 -12.74 -11.06
CA ARG A 218 -16.73 -13.66 -12.14
C ARG A 218 -18.14 -14.23 -11.93
N GLN A 219 -18.53 -14.52 -10.69
CA GLN A 219 -19.91 -14.92 -10.38
C GLN A 219 -20.89 -13.77 -10.58
N ALA A 220 -20.55 -12.55 -10.14
CA ALA A 220 -21.37 -11.37 -10.34
C ALA A 220 -21.54 -11.02 -11.85
N ARG A 221 -20.51 -11.26 -12.67
CA ARG A 221 -20.57 -11.11 -14.13
C ARG A 221 -21.66 -11.96 -14.78
N ALA A 222 -21.88 -13.19 -14.28
CA ALA A 222 -22.90 -14.07 -14.82
C ALA A 222 -24.33 -13.52 -14.62
N LEU A 223 -24.49 -12.53 -13.71
CA LEU A 223 -25.80 -12.01 -13.31
C LEU A 223 -26.02 -10.53 -13.69
N MET A 224 -24.98 -9.69 -13.85
CA MET A 224 -25.15 -8.21 -13.84
C MET A 224 -24.42 -7.41 -14.95
N GLY A 225 -23.85 -8.04 -16.00
CA GLY A 225 -23.38 -7.33 -17.22
C GLY A 225 -21.98 -6.67 -17.19
N GLN A 226 -21.60 -6.00 -18.29
CA GLN A 226 -20.23 -5.51 -18.59
C GLN A 226 -19.66 -4.34 -17.75
N PRO A 227 -20.40 -3.29 -17.33
CA PRO A 227 -19.78 -2.11 -16.68
C PRO A 227 -19.22 -2.42 -15.29
N ILE A 228 -19.71 -3.48 -14.64
CA ILE A 228 -19.21 -3.98 -13.35
C ILE A 228 -17.84 -4.67 -13.51
N ASN A 229 -17.53 -5.18 -14.70
CA ASN A 229 -16.28 -5.90 -15.00
C ASN A 229 -15.05 -4.98 -14.87
N ALA A 230 -15.12 -3.77 -15.43
CA ALA A 230 -14.03 -2.81 -15.36
C ALA A 230 -13.70 -2.43 -13.90
N LYS A 231 -14.74 -2.18 -13.08
CA LYS A 231 -14.58 -1.80 -11.67
C LYS A 231 -13.83 -2.85 -10.85
N TYR A 232 -14.26 -4.11 -10.93
CA TYR A 232 -13.58 -5.19 -10.20
C TYR A 232 -12.18 -5.49 -10.72
N LYS A 233 -11.95 -5.37 -12.04
CA LYS A 233 -10.61 -5.51 -12.62
C LYS A 233 -9.66 -4.43 -12.07
N THR A 234 -10.12 -3.18 -11.98
CA THR A 234 -9.37 -2.08 -11.37
C THR A 234 -9.08 -2.34 -9.89
N ILE A 235 -10.06 -2.81 -9.11
CA ILE A 235 -9.86 -3.12 -7.69
C ILE A 235 -8.82 -4.24 -7.50
N VAL A 236 -8.89 -5.32 -8.30
CA VAL A 236 -7.93 -6.42 -8.25
C VAL A 236 -6.53 -5.94 -8.63
N ALA A 237 -6.41 -5.12 -9.68
CA ALA A 237 -5.13 -4.53 -10.08
C ALA A 237 -4.53 -3.66 -8.98
N ILE A 238 -5.33 -2.79 -8.35
CA ILE A 238 -4.89 -1.95 -7.22
C ILE A 238 -4.33 -2.80 -6.08
N ILE A 239 -5.01 -3.88 -5.72
CA ILE A 239 -4.58 -4.77 -4.62
C ILE A 239 -3.27 -5.48 -4.98
N LEU A 240 -3.13 -5.96 -6.22
CA LEU A 240 -1.90 -6.62 -6.65
C LEU A 240 -0.73 -5.65 -6.75
N GLU A 241 -0.90 -4.50 -7.42
CA GLU A 241 0.15 -3.50 -7.61
C GLU A 241 0.63 -2.91 -6.29
N SER A 242 -0.28 -2.66 -5.35
CA SER A 242 0.07 -2.03 -4.06
C SER A 242 0.47 -3.07 -3.01
N GLY A 243 -0.11 -4.27 -3.06
CA GLY A 243 0.13 -5.35 -2.09
C GLY A 243 1.44 -6.08 -2.32
N ILE A 244 1.96 -6.12 -3.56
CA ILE A 244 3.27 -6.72 -3.85
C ILE A 244 4.45 -5.84 -3.44
N LEU A 245 4.24 -4.53 -3.22
CA LEU A 245 5.31 -3.59 -2.88
C LEU A 245 6.07 -4.02 -1.62
N TYR A 246 5.36 -4.49 -0.59
CA TYR A 246 6.00 -4.91 0.65
C TYR A 246 6.89 -6.17 0.46
N PRO A 247 6.38 -7.31 -0.03
CA PRO A 247 7.23 -8.46 -0.37
C PRO A 247 8.37 -8.13 -1.33
N LEU A 248 8.13 -7.27 -2.32
CA LEU A 248 9.17 -6.86 -3.27
C LEU A 248 10.34 -6.15 -2.56
N THR A 249 10.03 -5.23 -1.63
CA THR A 249 11.07 -4.53 -0.87
C THR A 249 11.89 -5.47 0.02
N LEU A 250 11.26 -6.49 0.62
CA LEU A 250 11.97 -7.54 1.36
C LEU A 250 12.91 -8.34 0.45
N VAL A 251 12.45 -8.71 -0.75
CA VAL A 251 13.29 -9.41 -1.74
C VAL A 251 14.49 -8.57 -2.15
N VAL A 252 14.28 -7.29 -2.46
CA VAL A 252 15.37 -6.36 -2.83
C VAL A 252 16.39 -6.23 -1.70
N GLN A 253 15.93 -6.10 -0.45
CA GLN A 253 16.82 -6.04 0.72
C GLN A 253 17.69 -7.30 0.86
N ILE A 254 17.10 -8.50 0.73
CA ILE A 254 17.85 -9.77 0.78
C ILE A 254 18.91 -9.80 -0.33
N ILE A 255 18.53 -9.46 -1.56
CA ILE A 255 19.44 -9.49 -2.71
C ILE A 255 20.62 -8.55 -2.48
N ILE A 256 20.37 -7.31 -2.05
CA ILE A 256 21.45 -6.35 -1.77
C ILE A 256 22.36 -6.89 -0.68
N TYR A 257 21.80 -7.38 0.43
CA TYR A 257 22.59 -7.91 1.54
C TYR A 257 23.54 -9.03 1.09
N TYR A 258 23.04 -10.04 0.38
CA TYR A 258 23.85 -11.20 -0.02
C TYR A 258 24.78 -10.95 -1.21
N THR A 259 24.46 -9.98 -2.08
CA THR A 259 25.33 -9.65 -3.23
C THR A 259 26.47 -8.72 -2.84
N THR A 260 26.23 -7.81 -1.90
CA THR A 260 27.20 -6.78 -1.52
C THR A 260 28.03 -7.15 -0.29
N ASP A 261 27.48 -7.98 0.60
CA ASP A 261 28.18 -8.44 1.80
C ASP A 261 28.03 -9.96 2.03
N PRO A 262 28.52 -10.80 1.09
CA PRO A 262 28.39 -12.25 1.18
C PRO A 262 29.12 -12.85 2.39
N THR A 263 30.11 -12.15 2.94
CA THR A 263 30.92 -12.58 4.10
C THR A 263 30.40 -12.01 5.43
N GLY A 264 29.35 -11.18 5.43
CA GLY A 264 28.83 -10.55 6.65
C GLY A 264 29.82 -9.57 7.30
N SER A 265 30.68 -8.97 6.48
CA SER A 265 31.70 -7.99 6.88
C SER A 265 31.11 -6.62 7.22
N GLY A 266 29.81 -6.39 7.01
CA GLY A 266 29.13 -5.12 7.26
C GLY A 266 29.34 -4.08 6.15
N ARG A 267 29.87 -4.48 4.98
CA ARG A 267 30.14 -3.59 3.84
C ARG A 267 28.95 -3.50 2.88
N VAL A 268 27.77 -3.22 3.40
CA VAL A 268 26.56 -3.01 2.58
C VAL A 268 26.54 -1.54 2.12
N PRO A 269 26.57 -1.24 0.81
CA PRO A 269 26.67 0.13 0.28
C PRO A 269 25.38 0.94 0.46
N VAL A 270 24.23 0.28 0.67
CA VAL A 270 22.95 0.89 1.01
C VAL A 270 22.15 -0.07 1.89
N ASP A 271 21.81 0.34 3.10
CA ASP A 271 20.85 -0.38 3.95
C ASP A 271 19.42 0.05 3.62
N LEU A 272 18.57 -0.87 3.14
CA LEU A 272 17.13 -0.63 2.89
C LEU A 272 16.25 -1.16 4.04
N GLY A 273 16.81 -1.64 5.15
CA GLY A 273 16.04 -2.07 6.33
C GLY A 273 14.99 -1.04 6.78
N PRO A 274 15.35 0.25 6.93
CA PRO A 274 14.40 1.30 7.29
C PRO A 274 13.30 1.51 6.26
N VAL A 275 13.62 1.32 4.98
CA VAL A 275 12.69 1.45 3.87
C VAL A 275 11.65 0.33 3.89
N VAL A 276 12.06 -0.90 4.18
CA VAL A 276 11.17 -2.06 4.32
C VAL A 276 10.08 -1.81 5.36
N TRP A 277 10.43 -1.26 6.53
CA TRP A 277 9.46 -0.97 7.59
C TRP A 277 8.44 0.10 7.17
N GLN A 278 8.85 1.08 6.37
CA GLN A 278 7.92 2.06 5.80
C GLN A 278 6.98 1.39 4.81
N PHE A 279 7.46 0.48 3.96
CA PHE A 279 6.63 -0.23 3.00
C PHE A 279 5.56 -1.13 3.64
N ALA A 280 5.83 -1.67 4.84
CA ALA A 280 4.82 -2.37 5.63
C ALA A 280 3.60 -1.48 5.94
N GLY A 281 3.78 -0.16 6.11
CA GLY A 281 2.72 0.82 6.27
C GLY A 281 2.19 1.43 4.96
N ILE A 282 3.08 1.67 3.99
CA ILE A 282 2.72 2.26 2.68
C ILE A 282 1.80 1.32 1.89
N ALA A 283 2.09 0.01 1.85
CA ALA A 283 1.29 -0.92 1.07
C ALA A 283 -0.21 -0.90 1.46
N PRO A 284 -0.60 -1.09 2.74
CA PRO A 284 -2.01 -1.09 3.12
C PRO A 284 -2.68 0.29 2.99
N THR A 285 -1.94 1.40 3.17
CA THR A 285 -2.46 2.77 2.99
C THR A 285 -2.66 3.13 1.53
N LEU A 286 -1.74 2.72 0.64
CA LEU A 286 -1.88 2.89 -0.80
C LEU A 286 -3.09 2.13 -1.35
N ILE A 287 -3.35 0.91 -0.87
CA ILE A 287 -4.56 0.16 -1.23
C ILE A 287 -5.83 0.95 -0.85
N ILE A 288 -5.86 1.59 0.33
CA ILE A 288 -7.01 2.41 0.75
C ILE A 288 -7.20 3.59 -0.20
N VAL A 289 -6.15 4.38 -0.40
CA VAL A 289 -6.22 5.60 -1.22
C VAL A 289 -6.65 5.26 -2.64
N ARG A 290 -6.02 4.27 -3.27
CA ARG A 290 -6.33 3.87 -4.65
C ARG A 290 -7.72 3.24 -4.78
N ALA A 291 -8.14 2.40 -3.84
CA ALA A 291 -9.49 1.82 -3.88
C ALA A 291 -10.59 2.89 -3.77
N GLU A 292 -10.34 3.97 -3.03
CA GLU A 292 -11.30 5.06 -2.85
C GLU A 292 -11.25 6.09 -3.99
N MET A 293 -10.07 6.34 -4.56
CA MET A 293 -9.95 7.13 -5.80
C MET A 293 -10.67 6.44 -6.97
N GLY A 294 -10.52 5.10 -7.11
CA GLY A 294 -11.21 4.33 -8.14
C GLY A 294 -12.73 4.47 -8.06
N LYS A 295 -13.31 4.42 -6.85
CA LYS A 295 -14.75 4.63 -6.64
C LYS A 295 -15.20 6.04 -7.04
N THR A 296 -14.37 7.05 -6.76
CA THR A 296 -14.70 8.44 -7.07
C THR A 296 -14.73 8.67 -8.58
N VAL A 297 -13.73 8.16 -9.31
CA VAL A 297 -13.68 8.22 -10.78
C VAL A 297 -14.87 7.49 -11.40
N ASP A 298 -15.22 6.31 -10.89
CA ASP A 298 -16.39 5.55 -11.34
C ASP A 298 -17.70 6.32 -11.13
N SER A 299 -17.86 7.00 -9.99
CA SER A 299 -19.06 7.78 -9.69
C SER A 299 -19.22 8.98 -10.63
N VAL A 300 -18.13 9.68 -10.91
CA VAL A 300 -18.11 10.80 -11.87
C VAL A 300 -18.44 10.30 -13.28
N HIS A 301 -17.86 9.18 -13.71
CA HIS A 301 -18.16 8.61 -15.03
C HIS A 301 -19.63 8.19 -15.16
N GLN A 302 -20.21 7.63 -14.09
CA GLN A 302 -21.62 7.24 -14.06
C GLN A 302 -22.55 8.47 -14.09
N GLN A 303 -22.22 9.55 -13.38
CA GLN A 303 -22.95 10.83 -13.45
C GLN A 303 -22.83 11.52 -14.81
N VAL A 304 -21.65 11.52 -15.43
CA VAL A 304 -21.45 12.06 -16.79
C VAL A 304 -22.23 11.23 -17.81
N SER A 305 -22.29 9.90 -17.65
CA SER A 305 -23.07 9.03 -18.52
C SER A 305 -24.57 9.32 -18.38
N SER A 306 -25.10 9.43 -17.15
CA SER A 306 -26.52 9.76 -16.96
C SER A 306 -26.89 11.14 -17.50
N LEU A 307 -26.00 12.13 -17.38
CA LEU A 307 -26.17 13.45 -17.99
C LEU A 307 -26.21 13.35 -19.53
N ARG A 308 -25.32 12.58 -20.15
CA ARG A 308 -25.34 12.36 -21.61
C ARG A 308 -26.62 11.68 -22.09
N PHE A 309 -27.12 10.69 -21.36
CA PHE A 309 -28.40 10.06 -21.68
C PHE A 309 -29.58 11.04 -21.56
N ALA A 310 -29.59 11.88 -20.52
CA ALA A 310 -30.62 12.90 -20.35
C ALA A 310 -30.61 13.96 -21.46
N VAL A 311 -29.42 14.38 -21.92
CA VAL A 311 -29.26 15.32 -23.04
C VAL A 311 -29.69 14.67 -24.36
N GLY A 312 -29.26 13.42 -24.62
CA GLY A 312 -29.67 12.69 -25.83
C GLY A 312 -31.18 12.45 -25.93
N ASP A 313 -31.84 12.18 -24.80
CA ASP A 313 -33.29 12.04 -24.75
C ASP A 313 -34.01 13.38 -25.04
N GLN A 314 -33.48 14.50 -24.52
CA GLN A 314 -34.00 15.83 -24.84
C GLN A 314 -33.83 16.18 -26.33
N ASP A 315 -32.68 15.87 -26.93
CA ASP A 315 -32.43 16.11 -28.36
C ASP A 315 -33.32 15.23 -29.25
N ALA A 316 -33.50 13.95 -28.90
CA ALA A 316 -34.42 13.06 -29.60
C ALA A 316 -35.88 13.56 -29.51
N ARG A 317 -36.30 14.04 -28.34
CA ARG A 317 -37.64 14.60 -28.14
C ARG A 317 -37.85 15.89 -28.92
N ARG A 318 -36.84 16.77 -29.01
CA ARG A 318 -36.85 17.97 -29.85
C ARG A 318 -36.93 17.65 -31.33
N SER A 319 -36.17 16.64 -31.77
CA SER A 319 -36.17 16.17 -33.16
C SER A 319 -37.55 15.66 -33.59
N ASN A 320 -38.19 14.86 -32.72
CA ASN A 320 -39.56 14.36 -32.94
C ASN A 320 -40.60 15.49 -32.97
N LEU A 321 -40.49 16.48 -32.09
CA LEU A 321 -41.36 17.67 -32.11
C LEU A 321 -41.18 18.49 -33.40
N HIS A 322 -39.95 18.62 -33.90
CA HIS A 322 -39.70 19.30 -35.17
C HIS A 322 -40.25 18.55 -36.37
N ALA A 323 -40.14 17.22 -36.39
CA ALA A 323 -40.69 16.37 -37.45
C ALA A 323 -42.23 16.41 -37.48
N ILE A 324 -42.88 16.44 -36.31
CA ILE A 324 -44.34 16.60 -36.18
C ILE A 324 -44.79 17.98 -36.68
N ASN A 325 -44.07 19.05 -36.34
CA ASN A 325 -44.41 20.39 -36.83
C ASN A 325 -44.27 20.52 -38.35
N ILE A 326 -43.32 19.82 -38.97
CA ILE A 326 -43.16 19.80 -40.44
C ILE A 326 -44.34 19.05 -41.08
N THR A 327 -44.71 17.88 -40.55
CA THR A 327 -45.84 17.10 -41.08
C THR A 327 -47.20 17.79 -40.89
N VAL A 328 -47.42 18.46 -39.77
CA VAL A 328 -48.63 19.28 -39.55
C VAL A 328 -48.63 20.51 -40.47
N GLY A 329 -47.49 21.17 -40.67
CA GLY A 329 -47.36 22.27 -41.62
C GLY A 329 -47.66 21.86 -43.07
N GLU A 330 -47.24 20.67 -43.46
CA GLU A 330 -47.45 20.11 -44.80
C GLU A 330 -48.91 19.68 -45.01
N GLN A 331 -49.60 19.16 -43.98
CA GLN A 331 -51.05 18.91 -44.03
C GLN A 331 -51.87 20.21 -44.11
N VAL A 332 -51.48 21.26 -43.38
CA VAL A 332 -52.18 22.56 -43.42
C VAL A 332 -51.96 23.30 -44.75
N LEU A 333 -50.83 23.11 -45.42
CA LEU A 333 -50.63 23.60 -46.79
C LEU A 333 -51.45 22.81 -47.82
N SER A 334 -51.55 21.48 -47.66
CA SER A 334 -52.36 20.63 -48.54
C SER A 334 -53.86 20.91 -48.44
N ASP A 335 -54.36 21.25 -47.25
CA ASP A 335 -55.78 21.54 -47.01
C ASP A 335 -56.21 22.98 -47.42
N LYS A 336 -55.24 23.86 -47.73
CA LYS A 336 -55.51 25.19 -48.30
C LYS A 336 -55.70 25.19 -49.82
N ASP A 337 -55.24 24.15 -50.52
CA ASP A 337 -55.39 24.02 -51.97
C ASP A 337 -56.65 23.24 -52.41
N SER A 338 -57.49 22.76 -51.47
CA SER A 338 -58.66 21.91 -51.75
C SER A 338 -60.03 22.63 -51.69
N GLY A 339 -60.06 23.97 -51.60
CA GLY A 339 -61.29 24.72 -51.40
C GLY A 339 -61.89 25.39 -52.65
N PHE A 340 -62.54 24.64 -53.56
CA PHE A 340 -63.65 25.18 -54.38
C PHE A 340 -64.54 24.09 -54.99
N ALA A 341 -65.71 23.84 -54.40
CA ALA A 341 -66.88 23.31 -55.11
C ALA A 341 -68.18 23.66 -54.34
N PRO A 342 -69.26 24.13 -55.02
CA PRO A 342 -70.44 24.66 -54.33
C PRO A 342 -71.48 23.58 -53.99
N TYR A 343 -72.12 23.78 -52.84
CA TYR A 343 -73.22 23.00 -52.28
C TYR A 343 -74.53 23.25 -53.06
N ARG A 344 -75.16 22.20 -53.59
CA ARG A 344 -76.47 22.26 -54.28
C ARG A 344 -77.56 21.71 -53.36
N SER A 345 -78.49 22.58 -52.94
CA SER A 345 -79.66 22.22 -52.14
C SER A 345 -80.85 21.84 -53.04
N SER A 346 -81.54 20.73 -52.74
CA SER A 346 -82.92 20.51 -53.18
C SER A 346 -83.68 19.75 -52.08
N ARG A 347 -84.54 20.49 -51.36
CA ARG A 347 -85.67 19.95 -50.59
C ARG A 347 -86.93 20.21 -51.40
N SER A 348 -87.73 19.18 -51.62
CA SER A 348 -89.12 19.26 -52.06
C SER A 348 -89.98 18.57 -51.00
N ILE A 349 -90.90 19.32 -50.41
CA ILE A 349 -92.03 18.85 -49.60
C ILE A 349 -93.25 19.63 -50.07
N GLU A 350 -94.22 18.92 -50.63
CA GLU A 350 -95.66 19.19 -50.77
C GLU A 350 -96.27 17.78 -50.97
N GLU A 351 -97.43 17.37 -50.47
CA GLU A 351 -98.44 17.88 -49.55
C GLU A 351 -99.31 16.64 -49.17
N MET A 352 -100.08 16.73 -48.08
CA MET A 352 -101.04 15.71 -47.64
C MET A 352 -102.16 15.46 -48.66
N VAL A 353 -102.59 14.21 -48.84
CA VAL A 353 -103.91 13.62 -48.48
C VAL A 353 -103.81 12.09 -48.61
#